data_AF-A0A7W0MNG2-F1
#
_entry.id   AF-A0A7W0MNG2-F1
#
_cell.length_a   1.000
_cell.length_b   1.000
_cell.length_c   1.000
_cell.angle_alpha   90.00
_cell.angle_beta   90.00
_cell.angle_gamma   90.00
#
_symmetry.space_group_name_H-M   'P 1'
#
loop_
_entity.id
_entity.type
_entity.pdbx_description
1 polymer ?
#
loop_
_entity_poly.entity_id
_entity_poly.type
_entity_poly.pdbx_seq_one_letter_code
_entity_poly.pdbx_strand_id
1 'polypeptide(L)'
;MSKPPDNPAEPFKKALAEATKAMAGQPDLTVAYSVDPPGCAAGAMRLPQVTRRMSRDEVLLARGTADAYALRLRYHDDVTHRR
;
A
#
# COMPACT_ATOMS: atom_id res chain seq x y z
N MET A 1 -4.75 32.36 -10.81
CA MET A 1 -3.68 31.36 -11.01
C MET A 1 -4.34 30.01 -11.21
N SER A 2 -4.10 29.32 -12.33
CA SER A 2 -4.69 28.00 -12.58
C SER A 2 -4.01 26.97 -11.67
N LYS A 3 -4.79 26.26 -10.86
CA LYS A 3 -4.27 25.22 -9.96
C LYS A 3 -3.58 24.14 -10.84
N PRO A 4 -2.38 23.65 -10.48
CA PRO A 4 -1.74 22.58 -11.23
C PRO A 4 -2.72 21.41 -11.36
N PRO A 5 -2.79 20.73 -12.52
CA PRO A 5 -3.66 19.58 -12.67
C PRO A 5 -3.30 18.53 -11.63
N ASP A 6 -4.27 18.19 -10.78
CA ASP A 6 -4.11 17.22 -9.69
C ASP A 6 -3.49 15.94 -10.25
N ASN A 7 -2.53 15.38 -9.52
CA ASN A 7 -1.92 14.12 -9.91
C ASN A 7 -3.00 13.02 -9.89
N PRO A 8 -3.31 12.40 -11.03
CA PRO A 8 -4.40 11.42 -11.12
C PRO A 8 -4.16 10.18 -10.24
N ALA A 9 -2.91 9.93 -9.84
CA ALA A 9 -2.57 8.84 -8.94
C ALA A 9 -2.91 9.12 -7.46
N GLU A 10 -3.12 10.36 -7.04
CA GLU A 10 -3.38 10.68 -5.61
C GLU A 10 -4.69 10.08 -5.10
N PRO A 11 -5.83 10.19 -5.82
CA PRO A 11 -7.05 9.50 -5.43
C PRO A 11 -6.87 7.99 -5.32
N PHE A 12 -6.13 7.39 -6.27
CA PHE A 12 -5.85 5.95 -6.25
C PHE A 12 -4.99 5.55 -5.04
N LYS A 13 -3.90 6.27 -4.78
CA LYS A 13 -3.02 6.04 -3.63
C LYS A 13 -3.79 6.18 -2.32
N LYS A 14 -4.60 7.23 -2.18
CA LYS A 14 -5.46 7.40 -1.00
C LYS A 14 -6.43 6.24 -0.81
N ALA A 15 -7.15 5.85 -1.87
CA ALA A 15 -8.11 4.75 -1.81
C ALA A 15 -7.43 3.40 -1.48
N LEU A 16 -6.28 3.14 -2.10
CA LEU A 16 -5.51 1.94 -1.85
C LEU A 16 -5.00 1.89 -0.40
N ALA A 17 -4.47 3.00 0.13
CA ALA A 17 -4.03 3.08 1.51
C ALA A 17 -5.17 2.80 2.50
N GLU A 18 -6.33 3.43 2.34
CA GLU A 18 -7.48 3.21 3.24
C GLU A 18 -8.03 1.78 3.14
N ALA A 19 -8.11 1.21 1.93
CA ALA A 19 -8.48 -0.19 1.76
C ALA A 19 -7.49 -1.14 2.45
N THR A 20 -6.18 -0.85 2.35
CA THR A 20 -5.10 -1.63 2.99
C THR A 20 -5.26 -1.62 4.51
N LYS A 21 -5.47 -0.44 5.11
CA LYS A 21 -5.71 -0.29 6.57
C LYS A 21 -6.94 -1.10 7.02
N ALA A 22 -8.04 -0.98 6.28
CA ALA A 22 -9.27 -1.71 6.58
C ALA A 22 -9.08 -3.23 6.48
N MET A 23 -8.43 -3.72 5.42
CA MET A 23 -8.13 -5.14 5.24
C MET A 23 -7.20 -5.66 6.33
N ALA A 24 -6.14 -4.92 6.67
CA ALA A 24 -5.21 -5.26 7.75
C ALA A 24 -5.87 -5.23 9.14
N GLY A 25 -7.00 -4.54 9.29
CA GLY A 25 -7.63 -4.31 10.60
C GLY A 25 -6.83 -3.35 11.48
N GLN A 26 -6.01 -2.49 10.88
CA GLN A 26 -5.09 -1.59 11.56
C GLN A 26 -5.34 -0.15 11.08
N PRO A 27 -6.18 0.66 11.75
CA PRO A 27 -6.53 2.00 11.30
C PRO A 27 -5.34 2.97 11.34
N ASP A 28 -4.41 2.76 12.27
CA ASP A 28 -3.22 3.59 12.46
C ASP A 28 -2.03 3.15 11.59
N LEU A 29 -2.21 2.13 10.75
CA LEU A 29 -1.17 1.65 9.83
C LEU A 29 -0.75 2.77 8.88
N THR A 30 0.52 3.13 8.92
CA THR A 30 1.07 4.14 8.00
C THR A 30 1.36 3.49 6.64
N VAL A 31 0.81 4.05 5.56
CA VAL A 31 1.04 3.56 4.19
C VAL A 31 1.79 4.62 3.40
N ALA A 32 2.95 4.24 2.84
CA ALA A 32 3.79 5.12 2.02
C ALA A 32 4.09 4.47 0.66
N TYR A 33 4.32 5.30 -0.35
CA TYR A 33 4.64 4.87 -1.71
C TYR A 33 6.08 5.25 -2.04
N SER A 34 6.93 4.29 -2.40
CA SER A 34 8.35 4.52 -2.71
C SER A 34 8.82 3.69 -3.91
N VAL A 35 9.94 4.09 -4.49
CA VAL A 35 10.70 3.31 -5.47
C VAL A 35 11.61 2.26 -4.82
N ASP A 36 11.84 2.37 -3.51
CA ASP A 36 12.59 1.38 -2.74
C ASP A 36 11.84 0.04 -2.67
N PRO A 37 12.54 -1.07 -2.36
CA PRO A 37 11.89 -2.37 -2.17
C PRO A 37 10.71 -2.29 -1.18
N PRO A 38 9.56 -2.90 -1.54
CA PRO A 38 8.37 -2.86 -0.71
C PRO A 38 8.58 -3.67 0.56
N GLY A 39 7.91 -3.27 1.65
CA GLY A 39 8.02 -3.96 2.93
C GLY A 39 6.95 -3.53 3.91
N CYS A 40 6.77 -4.32 4.98
CA CYS A 40 5.85 -4.03 6.07
C CYS A 40 6.56 -4.31 7.40
N ALA A 41 6.75 -3.28 8.22
CA ALA A 41 7.41 -3.41 9.52
C ALA A 41 6.94 -2.30 10.47
N ALA A 42 6.91 -2.58 11.77
CA ALA A 42 6.68 -1.60 12.84
C ALA A 42 5.46 -0.67 12.62
N GLY A 43 4.34 -1.20 12.12
CA GLY A 43 3.13 -0.41 11.87
C GLY A 43 3.21 0.53 10.66
N ALA A 44 4.22 0.34 9.79
CA ALA A 44 4.34 1.04 8.52
C ALA A 44 4.46 0.05 7.36
N MET A 45 3.78 0.37 6.26
CA MET A 45 3.79 -0.38 5.02
C MET A 45 4.29 0.52 3.89
N ARG A 46 5.34 0.05 3.21
CA ARG A 46 5.90 0.66 2.01
C ARG A 46 5.43 -0.10 0.80
N LEU A 47 4.64 0.58 -0.04
CA LEU A 47 4.10 0.06 -1.28
C LEU A 47 4.92 0.57 -2.48
N PRO A 48 4.92 -0.19 -3.59
CA PRO A 48 5.48 0.25 -4.85
C PRO A 48 4.89 1.59 -5.31
N GLN A 49 5.75 2.46 -5.83
CA GLN A 49 5.33 3.76 -6.36
C GLN A 49 4.41 3.61 -7.57
N VAL A 50 3.35 4.41 -7.58
CA VAL A 50 2.45 4.57 -8.74
C VAL A 50 2.68 5.94 -9.33
N THR A 51 3.04 5.99 -10.62
CA THR A 51 3.36 7.25 -11.28
C THR A 51 2.08 7.94 -11.75
N ARG A 52 2.20 9.18 -12.23
CA ARG A 52 1.07 9.89 -12.86
C ARG A 52 0.48 9.14 -14.06
N ARG A 53 1.24 8.24 -14.70
CA ARG A 53 0.77 7.44 -15.84
C ARG A 53 -0.23 6.36 -15.41
N MET A 54 -0.16 5.91 -14.16
CA MET A 54 -1.01 4.84 -13.62
C MET A 54 -1.11 3.67 -14.60
N SER A 55 0.06 3.18 -15.06
CA SER A 55 0.04 2.03 -15.97
C SER A 55 -0.61 0.85 -15.27
N ARG A 56 -1.20 -0.06 -16.06
CA ARG A 56 -1.85 -1.26 -15.51
C ARG A 56 -0.90 -2.04 -14.61
N ASP A 57 0.36 -2.17 -15.01
CA ASP A 57 1.35 -2.93 -14.27
C ASP A 57 1.74 -2.26 -12.95
N GLU A 58 1.86 -0.91 -12.92
CA GLU A 58 2.09 -0.16 -11.69
C GLU A 58 0.93 -0.35 -10.70
N VAL A 59 -0.30 -0.24 -11.19
CA VAL A 59 -1.51 -0.39 -10.37
C VAL A 59 -1.62 -1.81 -9.81
N LEU A 60 -1.40 -2.83 -10.64
CA LEU A 60 -1.47 -4.22 -10.22
C LEU A 60 -0.36 -4.56 -9.23
N LEU A 61 0.87 -4.09 -9.47
CA LEU A 61 2.00 -4.34 -8.57
C LEU A 61 1.76 -3.69 -7.20
N ALA A 62 1.33 -2.43 -7.18
CA ALA A 62 1.02 -1.73 -5.93
C ALA A 62 -0.14 -2.41 -5.17
N ARG A 63 -1.21 -2.78 -5.87
CA ARG A 63 -2.38 -3.42 -5.26
C ARG A 63 -2.06 -4.81 -4.72
N GLY A 64 -1.43 -5.66 -5.53
CA GLY A 64 -1.09 -7.02 -5.12
C GLY A 64 -0.16 -7.05 -3.91
N THR A 65 0.82 -6.14 -3.88
CA THR A 65 1.71 -5.99 -2.72
C THR A 65 0.94 -5.56 -1.47
N ALA A 66 0.04 -4.58 -1.60
CA ALA A 66 -0.78 -4.08 -0.50
C ALA A 66 -1.70 -5.16 0.08
N ASP A 67 -2.42 -5.88 -0.77
CA ASP A 67 -3.32 -6.96 -0.37
C ASP A 67 -2.55 -8.09 0.32
N ALA A 68 -1.40 -8.49 -0.23
CA ALA A 68 -0.56 -9.54 0.35
C ALA A 68 -0.06 -9.16 1.75
N TYR A 69 0.44 -7.94 1.93
CA TYR A 69 0.91 -7.47 3.23
C TYR A 69 -0.23 -7.24 4.22
N ALA A 70 -1.37 -6.71 3.80
CA ALA A 70 -2.52 -6.50 4.68
C ALA A 70 -3.05 -7.83 5.23
N LEU A 71 -3.20 -8.84 4.37
CA LEU A 71 -3.67 -10.17 4.77
C LEU A 71 -2.64 -10.89 5.64
N ARG A 72 -1.35 -10.80 5.29
CA ARG A 72 -0.28 -11.34 6.15
C ARG A 72 -0.32 -10.66 7.51
N LEU A 73 -0.36 -9.34 7.57
CA LEU A 73 -0.37 -8.59 8.84
C LEU A 73 -1.58 -8.97 9.71
N ARG A 74 -2.75 -9.20 9.11
CA ARG A 74 -3.97 -9.53 9.86
C ARG A 74 -4.03 -10.98 10.36
N TYR A 75 -3.56 -11.93 9.55
CA TYR A 75 -3.85 -13.35 9.77
C TYR A 75 -2.60 -14.21 9.99
N HIS A 76 -1.40 -13.68 9.78
CA HIS A 76 -0.17 -14.43 10.02
C HIS A 76 0.21 -14.38 11.49
N ASP A 77 0.53 -15.56 12.04
CA ASP A 77 1.11 -15.71 13.37
C ASP A 77 2.59 -16.14 13.26
N ASP A 78 3.49 -15.25 13.66
CA ASP A 78 4.94 -15.46 13.61
C ASP A 78 5.43 -16.54 14.58
N VAL A 79 4.70 -16.85 15.66
CA VAL A 79 5.08 -17.91 16.60
C VAL A 79 4.80 -19.27 15.96
N THR A 80 3.63 -19.42 15.36
CA THR A 80 3.23 -20.66 14.68
C THR A 80 4.09 -20.92 13.45
N HIS A 81 4.39 -19.88 12.64
CA HIS A 81 5.24 -20.02 11.44
C HIS A 81 6.71 -20.42 11.73
N ARG A 82 7.22 -20.15 12.94
CA ARG A 82 8.60 -20.47 13.33
C ARG A 82 8.81 -21.89 13.87
N ARG A 83 7.74 -22.67 14.04
CA ARG A 83 7.81 -24.07 14.48
C ARG A 83 7.98 -25.00 13.29
#